data_AF-A0A117SUA2-F1
#
_entry.id   AF-A0A117SUA2-F1
#
_cell.length_a   1.000
_cell.length_b   1.000
_cell.length_c   1.000
_cell.angle_alpha   90.00
_cell.angle_beta   90.00
_cell.angle_gamma   90.00
#
_symmetry.space_group_name_H-M   'P 1'
#
loop_
_entity.id
_entity.type
_entity.pdbx_description
1 polymer ?
#
loop_
_entity_poly.entity_id
_entity_poly.type
_entity_poly.pdbx_seq_one_letter_code
_entity_poly.pdbx_strand_id
1 'polypeptide(L)'
;MLLMPLYMLAGLMVLIHVFGSYLGFRGLAVPRRIGVIISIYESLFYFIVLLVLYGSPITALLIAFALIHWAGAYAYIKGYLGKHSSRTRLRMYGLYEAVELSFILIILLYL
;
A
#
# COMPACT_ATOMS: atom_id res chain seq x y z
N MET A 1 10.09 21.68 -9.25
CA MET A 1 8.73 21.71 -8.66
C MET A 1 7.93 20.42 -8.86
N LEU A 2 8.27 19.54 -9.81
CA LEU A 2 7.50 18.31 -10.09
C LEU A 2 7.67 17.16 -9.06
N LEU A 3 8.69 17.22 -8.19
CA LEU A 3 8.96 16.17 -7.19
C LEU A 3 8.24 16.38 -5.85
N MET A 4 7.71 17.58 -5.59
CA MET A 4 7.02 17.86 -4.31
C MET A 4 5.78 16.97 -4.10
N PRO A 5 4.92 16.74 -5.12
CA PRO A 5 3.81 15.79 -4.99
C PRO A 5 4.25 14.35 -4.71
N LEU A 6 5.37 13.91 -5.33
CA LEU A 6 5.96 12.60 -5.10
C LEU A 6 6.35 12.41 -3.63
N TYR A 7 7.10 13.36 -3.06
CA TYR A 7 7.51 13.29 -1.65
C TYR A 7 6.33 13.36 -0.69
N MET A 8 5.32 14.18 -1.00
CA MET A 8 4.11 14.26 -0.18
C MET A 8 3.33 12.94 -0.17
N LEU A 9 3.14 12.31 -1.33
CA LEU A 9 2.42 11.04 -1.44
C LEU A 9 3.20 9.90 -0.80
N ALA A 10 4.49 9.75 -1.08
CA ALA A 10 5.30 8.73 -0.43
C ALA A 10 5.38 8.93 1.09
N GLY A 11 5.49 10.18 1.57
CA GLY A 11 5.43 10.51 3.00
C GLY A 11 4.08 10.17 3.63
N LEU A 12 2.98 10.47 2.95
CA LEU A 12 1.64 10.07 3.39
C LEU A 12 1.52 8.55 3.48
N MET A 13 2.04 7.82 2.50
CA MET A 13 2.04 6.36 2.50
C MET A 13 2.84 5.80 3.68
N VAL A 14 4.02 6.34 3.98
CA VAL A 14 4.77 5.97 5.19
C VAL A 14 3.91 6.17 6.44
N LEU A 15 3.26 7.33 6.59
CA LEU A 15 2.44 7.62 7.77
C LEU A 15 1.25 6.68 7.93
N ILE A 16 0.52 6.41 6.85
CA ILE A 16 -0.64 5.51 6.86
C ILE A 16 -0.20 4.10 7.30
N HIS A 17 0.92 3.61 6.78
CA HIS A 17 1.41 2.27 7.09
C HIS A 17 2.08 2.18 8.47
N VAL A 18 2.75 3.24 8.94
CA VAL A 18 3.25 3.27 10.32
C VAL A 18 2.09 3.26 11.31
N PHE A 19 1.06 4.07 11.04
CA PHE A 19 -0.14 4.11 11.87
C PHE A 19 -0.92 2.80 11.81
N GLY A 20 -1.07 2.22 10.63
CA GLY A 20 -1.66 0.89 10.41
C GLY A 20 -0.94 -0.20 11.19
N SER A 21 0.40 -0.21 11.15
CA SER A 21 1.25 -1.12 11.93
C SER A 21 1.02 -0.95 13.42
N TYR A 22 1.04 0.29 13.92
CA TYR A 22 0.81 0.61 15.33
C TYR A 22 -0.57 0.17 15.82
N LEU A 23 -1.62 0.47 15.06
CA LEU A 23 -2.98 0.02 15.36
C LEU A 23 -3.09 -1.51 15.30
N GLY A 24 -2.40 -2.15 14.35
CA GLY A 24 -2.33 -3.60 14.21
C GLY A 24 -1.65 -4.27 15.42
N PHE A 25 -0.56 -3.71 15.94
CA PHE A 25 0.09 -4.17 17.18
C PHE A 25 -0.82 -4.05 18.39
N ARG A 26 -1.61 -2.98 18.47
CA ARG A 26 -2.67 -2.81 19.49
C ARG A 26 -3.87 -3.71 19.27
N GLY A 27 -3.87 -4.45 18.17
CA GLY A 27 -4.90 -5.40 17.85
C GLY A 27 -6.22 -4.76 17.42
N LEU A 28 -6.16 -3.50 16.98
CA LEU A 28 -7.28 -2.68 16.53
C LEU A 28 -7.49 -2.78 15.00
N ALA A 29 -6.53 -3.37 14.28
CA ALA A 29 -6.63 -3.66 12.85
C ALA A 29 -6.74 -5.18 12.60
N VAL A 30 -7.51 -5.54 11.57
CA VAL A 30 -7.58 -6.90 11.02
C VAL A 30 -6.66 -6.92 9.79
N PRO A 31 -5.87 -7.97 9.50
CA PRO A 31 -5.46 -9.09 10.35
C PRO A 31 -4.23 -8.76 11.21
N ARG A 32 -4.31 -8.99 12.55
CA ARG A 32 -3.32 -8.55 13.56
C ARG A 32 -1.86 -8.95 13.32
N ARG A 33 -1.58 -10.11 12.72
CA ARG A 33 -0.20 -10.62 12.59
C ARG A 33 0.39 -10.33 11.23
N ILE A 34 -0.21 -10.90 10.19
CA ILE A 34 0.27 -10.73 8.82
C ILE A 34 0.12 -9.28 8.36
N GLY A 35 -0.99 -8.61 8.71
CA GLY A 35 -1.22 -7.22 8.34
C GLY A 35 -0.20 -6.27 8.96
N VAL A 36 0.28 -6.53 10.17
CA VAL A 36 1.34 -5.72 10.80
C VAL A 36 2.67 -5.90 10.06
N ILE A 37 3.04 -7.14 9.70
CA ILE A 37 4.28 -7.41 8.98
C ILE A 37 4.26 -6.71 7.61
N ILE A 38 3.14 -6.85 6.88
CA ILE A 38 2.92 -6.20 5.59
C ILE A 38 3.03 -4.67 5.74
N SER A 39 2.32 -4.11 6.72
CA SER A 39 2.31 -2.67 6.96
C SER A 39 3.68 -2.11 7.37
N ILE A 40 4.50 -2.87 8.11
CA ILE A 40 5.90 -2.47 8.40
C ILE A 40 6.75 -2.51 7.14
N TYR A 41 6.64 -3.59 6.36
CA TYR A 41 7.35 -3.73 5.10
C TYR A 41 7.01 -2.58 4.14
N GLU A 42 5.73 -2.23 4.00
CA GLU A 42 5.25 -1.11 3.19
C GLU A 42 5.78 0.23 3.70
N SER A 43 5.76 0.45 5.02
CA SER A 43 6.34 1.67 5.62
C SER A 43 7.80 1.83 5.22
N LEU A 44 8.60 0.76 5.33
CA LEU A 44 10.01 0.77 4.95
C LEU A 44 10.19 0.96 3.45
N PHE A 45 9.36 0.31 2.64
CA PHE A 45 9.40 0.43 1.18
C PHE A 45 9.17 1.88 0.74
N TYR A 46 8.09 2.53 1.20
CA TYR A 46 7.82 3.93 0.85
C TYR A 46 8.85 4.89 1.46
N PHE A 47 9.42 4.58 2.62
CA PHE A 47 10.53 5.36 3.17
C PHE A 47 11.77 5.28 2.28
N ILE A 48 12.09 4.11 1.71
CA ILE A 48 13.17 3.97 0.73
C ILE A 48 12.84 4.73 -0.55
N VAL A 49 11.59 4.70 -1.03
CA VAL A 49 11.13 5.49 -2.19
C VAL A 49 11.35 7.00 -1.96
N LEU A 50 11.18 7.51 -0.73
CA LEU A 50 11.49 8.91 -0.40
C LEU A 50 12.98 9.25 -0.52
N LEU A 51 13.86 8.28 -0.25
CA LEU A 51 15.30 8.51 -0.16
C LEU A 51 16.02 8.33 -1.50
N VAL A 52 15.46 7.60 -2.45
CA VAL A 52 16.13 7.25 -3.70
C VAL A 52 15.49 7.93 -4.89
N LEU A 53 16.31 8.60 -5.70
CA LEU A 53 15.89 9.33 -6.90
C LEU A 53 15.66 8.40 -8.11
N TYR A 54 14.92 8.97 -9.08
CA TYR A 54 14.58 8.47 -10.43
C TYR A 54 15.62 7.53 -11.07
N GLY A 55 15.15 6.44 -11.67
CA GLY A 55 15.97 5.52 -12.49
C GLY A 55 16.70 4.40 -11.75
N SER A 56 16.41 4.19 -10.46
CA SER A 56 16.99 3.10 -9.66
C SER A 56 16.17 1.79 -9.76
N PRO A 57 16.68 0.63 -9.29
CA PRO A 57 15.92 -0.62 -9.23
C PRO A 57 14.55 -0.54 -8.52
N ILE A 58 14.31 0.54 -7.77
CA ILE A 58 13.05 0.82 -7.09
C ILE A 58 11.89 1.01 -8.05
N THR A 59 12.10 1.52 -9.27
CA THR A 59 11.01 1.64 -10.25
C THR A 59 10.44 0.27 -10.61
N ALA A 60 11.28 -0.74 -10.80
CA ALA A 60 10.83 -2.12 -11.06
C ALA A 60 10.07 -2.71 -9.86
N LEU A 61 10.53 -2.42 -8.63
CA LEU A 61 9.83 -2.84 -7.42
C LEU A 61 8.48 -2.13 -7.25
N LEU A 62 8.38 -0.83 -7.56
CA LEU A 62 7.12 -0.08 -7.55
C LEU A 62 6.12 -0.63 -8.57
N ILE A 63 6.58 -1.02 -9.76
CA ILE A 63 5.73 -1.69 -10.76
C ILE A 63 5.19 -3.01 -10.21
N ALA A 64 6.04 -3.85 -9.63
CA ALA A 64 5.59 -5.08 -8.97
C ALA A 64 4.60 -4.78 -7.84
N PHE A 65 4.82 -3.71 -7.08
CA PHE A 65 3.93 -3.26 -6.01
C PHE A 65 2.55 -2.85 -6.52
N ALA A 66 2.50 -2.10 -7.63
CA ALA A 66 1.27 -1.74 -8.30
C ALA A 66 0.49 -2.99 -8.76
N LEU A 67 1.18 -3.98 -9.33
CA LEU A 67 0.55 -5.23 -9.77
C LEU A 67 -0.05 -6.03 -8.61
N ILE A 68 0.64 -6.08 -7.48
CA ILE A 68 0.14 -6.74 -6.26
C ILE A 68 -1.14 -6.05 -5.77
N HIS A 69 -1.15 -4.72 -5.66
CA HIS A 69 -2.33 -3.96 -5.21
C HIS A 69 -3.49 -4.09 -6.20
N TRP A 70 -3.21 -4.09 -7.51
CA TRP A 70 -4.23 -4.33 -8.52
C TRP A 70 -4.87 -5.73 -8.38
N ALA A 71 -4.04 -6.77 -8.25
CA ALA A 71 -4.51 -8.14 -8.07
C ALA A 71 -5.29 -8.29 -6.75
N GLY A 72 -4.80 -7.68 -5.67
CA GLY A 72 -5.45 -7.62 -4.36
C GLY A 72 -6.81 -6.96 -4.44
N ALA A 73 -6.88 -5.72 -4.93
CA ALA A 73 -8.11 -4.96 -5.11
C ALA A 73 -9.15 -5.76 -5.91
N TYR A 74 -8.74 -6.36 -7.03
CA TYR A 74 -9.61 -7.21 -7.84
C TYR A 74 -10.15 -8.41 -7.06
N ALA A 75 -9.27 -9.19 -6.41
CA ALA A 75 -9.65 -10.38 -5.65
C ALA A 75 -10.59 -10.05 -4.47
N TYR A 76 -10.33 -8.95 -3.76
CA TYR A 76 -11.17 -8.45 -2.67
C TYR A 76 -12.56 -8.02 -3.16
N ILE A 77 -12.66 -7.23 -4.23
CA ILE A 77 -13.93 -6.74 -4.78
C ILE A 77 -14.77 -7.89 -5.34
N LYS A 78 -14.13 -8.85 -6.03
CA LYS A 78 -14.81 -10.05 -6.56
C LYS A 78 -15.20 -11.04 -5.48
N GLY A 79 -14.64 -10.93 -4.28
CA GLY A 79 -14.97 -11.80 -3.15
C GLY A 79 -14.31 -13.17 -3.21
N TYR A 80 -13.23 -13.33 -3.96
CA TYR A 80 -12.47 -14.58 -4.03
C TYR A 80 -11.88 -15.01 -2.67
N LEU A 81 -11.77 -14.05 -1.75
CA LEU A 81 -11.32 -14.25 -0.37
C LEU A 81 -12.47 -14.42 0.63
N GLY A 82 -13.69 -14.74 0.15
CA GLY A 82 -14.91 -14.90 0.95
C GLY A 82 -14.78 -15.83 2.16
N LYS A 83 -13.87 -16.81 2.11
CA LYS A 83 -13.58 -17.73 3.23
C LYS A 83 -12.84 -17.07 4.41
N HIS A 84 -12.29 -15.87 4.24
CA HIS A 84 -11.46 -15.18 5.23
C HIS A 84 -12.12 -13.96 5.88
N SER A 85 -13.20 -13.43 5.30
CA SER A 85 -13.89 -12.26 5.84
C SER A 85 -15.28 -12.05 5.24
N SER A 86 -16.08 -11.18 5.86
CA SER A 86 -17.39 -10.80 5.33
C SER A 86 -17.25 -10.02 4.01
N ARG A 87 -18.26 -10.15 3.14
CA ARG A 87 -18.29 -9.47 1.83
C ARG A 87 -18.11 -7.95 1.95
N THR A 88 -18.75 -7.31 2.93
CA THR A 88 -18.62 -5.88 3.19
C THR A 88 -17.18 -5.53 3.54
N ARG A 89 -16.56 -6.29 4.44
CA ARG A 89 -15.17 -6.03 4.85
C ARG A 89 -14.21 -6.26 3.70
N LEU A 90 -14.37 -7.33 2.92
CA LEU A 90 -13.56 -7.58 1.73
C LEU A 90 -13.66 -6.44 0.71
N ARG A 91 -14.87 -5.93 0.44
CA ARG A 91 -15.04 -4.76 -0.44
C ARG A 91 -14.31 -3.52 0.07
N MET A 92 -14.35 -3.27 1.39
CA MET A 92 -13.62 -2.15 1.99
C MET A 92 -12.10 -2.31 1.83
N TYR A 93 -11.55 -3.51 2.02
CA TYR A 93 -10.13 -3.77 1.71
C TYR A 93 -9.83 -3.59 0.23
N GLY A 94 -10.71 -4.05 -0.66
CA GLY A 94 -10.53 -3.86 -2.10
C GLY A 94 -10.54 -2.38 -2.53
N LEU A 95 -11.35 -1.55 -1.87
CA LEU A 95 -11.34 -0.10 -2.08
C LEU A 95 -10.06 0.54 -1.53
N TYR A 96 -9.61 0.13 -0.34
CA TYR A 96 -8.36 0.56 0.25
C TYR A 96 -7.17 0.29 -0.69
N GLU A 97 -7.04 -0.96 -1.16
CA GLU A 97 -6.00 -1.39 -2.10
C GLU A 97 -6.06 -0.61 -3.43
N ALA A 98 -7.27 -0.27 -3.91
CA ALA A 98 -7.43 0.54 -5.11
C ALA A 98 -6.99 2.01 -4.91
N VAL A 99 -7.22 2.57 -3.72
CA VAL A 99 -6.74 3.91 -3.36
C VAL A 99 -5.22 3.91 -3.30
N GLU A 100 -4.61 2.91 -2.65
CA GLU A 100 -3.15 2.78 -2.60
C GLU A 100 -2.54 2.58 -3.97
N LEU A 101 -3.15 1.74 -4.81
CA LEU A 101 -2.77 1.60 -6.21
C LEU A 101 -2.75 2.96 -6.92
N SER A 102 -3.77 3.80 -6.71
CA SER A 102 -3.79 5.13 -7.31
C SER A 102 -2.60 5.99 -6.88
N PHE A 103 -2.18 5.92 -5.61
CA PHE A 103 -1.00 6.62 -5.12
C PHE A 103 0.29 6.06 -5.72
N ILE A 104 0.43 4.73 -5.82
CA ILE A 104 1.57 4.08 -6.47
C ILE A 104 1.68 4.50 -7.94
N LEU A 105 0.55 4.52 -8.67
CA LEU A 105 0.53 4.95 -10.07
C LEU A 105 0.91 6.41 -10.22
N ILE A 106 0.43 7.29 -9.34
CA ILE A 106 0.83 8.70 -9.33
C ILE A 106 2.34 8.81 -9.05
N ILE A 107 2.84 8.11 -8.03
CA ILE A 107 4.27 8.04 -7.72
C ILE A 107 5.06 7.62 -8.97
N LEU A 108 4.67 6.53 -9.65
CA LEU A 108 5.30 6.03 -10.88
C LEU A 108 5.25 7.02 -12.06
N LEU A 109 4.20 7.82 -12.19
CA LEU A 109 4.12 8.86 -13.23
C LEU A 109 5.15 9.99 -13.01
N TYR A 110 5.54 10.21 -11.76
CA TYR A 110 6.54 11.19 -11.35
C TYR A 110 7.87 10.52 -10.94
N LEU A 111 8.11 9.26 -11.30
CA LEU A 111 9.33 8.46 -11.05
C LEU A 111 9.88 7.76 -12.29
#